data_AF-A0A1V5K653-F1
#
_entry.id   AF-A0A1V5K653-F1
#
_cell.length_a   1.000
_cell.length_b   1.000
_cell.length_c   1.000
_cell.angle_alpha   90.00
_cell.angle_beta   90.00
_cell.angle_gamma   90.00
#
_symmetry.space_group_name_H-M   'P 1'
#
loop_
_entity.id
_entity.type
_entity.pdbx_description
1 polymer ?
#
loop_
_entity_poly.entity_id
_entity_poly.type
_entity_poly.pdbx_seq_one_letter_code
_entity_poly.pdbx_strand_id
1 'polypeptide(L)'
;MENDTAMKTVEFPLWRRVEVSWLEMLTAIDKAFWPFVIFAVISMIENNRFDFYAGFYRAFFYGGAALTGIVSGSVIFSMLLPYLPGRYFSVKGGLLGFVTAGAVLFAADAASMPSHMIKIPAFLLLSASLSAFTAMNFTGCTTFTSISGVKKEIKESLPFIIAGGAVAAALMITEIIMRWL
;
A
#
# COMPACT_ATOMS: atom_id res chain seq x y z
N MET A 1 -46.12 11.00 -23.94
CA MET A 1 -45.09 11.07 -22.88
C MET A 1 -43.81 10.58 -23.52
N GLU A 2 -42.98 11.53 -23.94
CA GLU A 2 -41.80 11.33 -24.77
C GLU A 2 -40.69 10.69 -23.93
N ASN A 3 -40.10 9.61 -24.43
CA ASN A 3 -38.99 8.93 -23.80
C ASN A 3 -37.75 9.84 -23.86
N ASP A 4 -37.38 10.39 -22.72
CA ASP A 4 -36.13 11.14 -22.51
C ASP A 4 -34.94 10.15 -22.44
N THR A 5 -34.71 9.42 -23.54
CA THR A 5 -33.70 8.35 -23.67
C THR A 5 -32.37 8.88 -24.20
N ALA A 6 -31.89 9.97 -23.62
CA ALA A 6 -30.51 10.41 -23.79
C ALA A 6 -29.76 10.24 -22.47
N MET A 7 -29.44 8.99 -22.09
CA MET A 7 -28.39 8.77 -21.10
C MET A 7 -27.10 9.37 -21.67
N LYS A 8 -26.74 10.58 -21.21
CA LYS A 8 -25.43 11.16 -21.47
C LYS A 8 -24.38 10.19 -20.92
N THR A 9 -23.67 9.52 -21.81
CA THR A 9 -22.47 8.76 -21.48
C THR A 9 -21.49 9.72 -20.82
N VAL A 10 -21.29 9.57 -19.52
CA VAL A 10 -20.29 10.35 -18.79
C VAL A 10 -18.93 9.81 -19.19
N GLU A 11 -18.25 10.51 -20.08
CA GLU A 11 -16.84 10.26 -20.34
C GLU A 11 -16.07 10.45 -19.05
N PHE A 12 -15.38 9.41 -18.61
CA PHE A 12 -14.53 9.42 -17.42
C PHE A 12 -13.07 9.51 -17.88
N PRO A 13 -12.58 10.72 -18.23
CA PRO A 13 -11.22 10.91 -18.71
C PRO A 13 -10.22 10.50 -17.63
N LEU A 14 -9.04 10.04 -18.04
CA LEU A 14 -7.96 9.58 -17.16
C LEU A 14 -7.64 10.59 -16.06
N TRP A 15 -7.66 11.88 -16.37
CA TRP A 15 -7.36 12.96 -15.43
C TRP A 15 -8.31 13.01 -14.23
N ARG A 16 -9.63 12.83 -14.43
CA ARG A 16 -10.61 12.76 -13.33
C ARG A 16 -10.41 11.54 -12.44
N ARG A 17 -9.86 10.45 -12.98
CA ARG A 17 -9.52 9.26 -12.17
C ARG A 17 -8.36 9.55 -11.24
N VAL A 18 -7.36 10.28 -11.74
CA VAL A 18 -6.17 10.67 -10.97
C VAL A 18 -6.54 11.67 -9.87
N GLU A 19 -7.42 12.63 -10.13
CA GLU A 19 -7.89 13.58 -9.10
C GLU A 19 -8.55 12.88 -7.91
N VAL A 20 -9.47 11.94 -8.16
CA VAL A 20 -10.11 11.16 -7.09
C VAL A 20 -9.10 10.26 -6.39
N SER A 21 -8.24 9.60 -7.16
CA SER A 21 -7.15 8.76 -6.63
C SER A 21 -6.20 9.53 -5.71
N TRP A 22 -5.91 10.79 -6.05
CA TRP A 22 -5.06 11.67 -5.26
C TRP A 22 -5.66 11.96 -3.88
N LEU A 23 -6.97 12.23 -3.81
CA LEU A 23 -7.65 12.44 -2.53
C LEU A 23 -7.64 11.17 -1.66
N GLU A 24 -7.89 10.01 -2.26
CA GLU A 24 -7.82 8.72 -1.56
C GLU A 24 -6.40 8.44 -1.04
N MET A 25 -5.38 8.77 -1.83
CA MET A 25 -3.96 8.69 -1.43
C MET A 25 -3.68 9.56 -0.20
N LEU A 26 -4.15 10.81 -0.18
CA LEU A 26 -3.94 11.72 0.95
C LEU A 26 -4.61 11.20 2.22
N THR A 27 -5.82 10.64 2.13
CA THR A 27 -6.48 10.05 3.31
C THR A 27 -5.76 8.79 3.81
N ALA A 28 -5.17 8.01 2.91
CA ALA A 28 -4.35 6.85 3.28
C ALA A 28 -3.06 7.28 3.99
N ILE A 29 -2.40 8.34 3.51
CA ILE A 29 -1.20 8.92 4.14
C ILE A 29 -1.54 9.45 5.53
N ASP A 30 -2.64 10.18 5.68
CA ASP A 30 -3.09 10.72 6.97
C ASP A 30 -3.29 9.60 8.02
N LYS A 31 -3.96 8.51 7.62
CA LYS A 31 -4.14 7.32 8.48
C LYS A 31 -2.82 6.61 8.80
N ALA A 32 -1.86 6.62 7.88
CA ALA A 32 -0.55 6.00 8.07
C ALA A 32 0.43 6.88 8.87
N PHE A 33 0.15 8.17 9.01
CA PHE A 33 1.07 9.15 9.59
C PHE A 33 1.42 8.83 11.05
N TRP A 34 0.42 8.69 11.93
CA TRP A 34 0.68 8.43 13.35
C TRP A 34 1.36 7.08 13.63
N PRO A 35 0.92 5.96 13.04
CA PRO A 35 1.65 4.68 13.15
C PRO A 35 3.10 4.80 12.67
N PHE A 36 3.34 5.52 11.59
CA PHE A 36 4.69 5.75 11.07
C PHE A 36 5.56 6.57 12.03
N VAL A 37 5.03 7.65 12.60
CA VAL A 37 5.75 8.47 13.59
C VAL A 37 6.13 7.65 14.81
N ILE A 38 5.21 6.84 15.34
CA ILE A 38 5.48 5.95 16.48
C ILE A 38 6.61 4.97 16.13
N PHE A 39 6.52 4.33 14.96
CA PHE A 39 7.55 3.42 14.48
C PHE A 39 8.91 4.11 14.30
N ALA A 40 8.93 5.33 13.75
CA ALA A 40 10.15 6.10 13.53
C ALA A 40 10.84 6.45 14.86
N VAL A 41 10.07 6.86 15.87
CA VAL A 41 10.60 7.16 17.22
C VAL A 41 11.16 5.90 17.87
N ILE A 42 10.45 4.77 17.79
CA ILE A 42 10.94 3.49 18.32
C ILE A 42 12.23 3.06 17.61
N SER A 43 12.32 3.29 16.30
CA SER A 43 13.48 2.91 15.48
C SER A 43 14.75 3.68 15.84
N MET A 44 14.65 4.85 16.48
CA MET A 44 15.80 5.65 16.93
C MET A 44 16.45 5.13 18.22
N ILE A 45 15.81 4.20 18.92
CA ILE A 45 16.32 3.60 20.14
C ILE A 45 17.02 2.29 19.77
N GLU A 46 18.35 2.23 19.96
CA GLU A 46 19.16 1.05 19.68
C GLU A 46 20.07 0.73 20.87
N ASN A 47 19.93 -0.48 21.42
CA ASN A 47 20.75 -1.01 22.51
C ASN A 47 21.01 -0.01 23.66
N ASN A 48 19.92 0.58 24.18
CA ASN A 48 19.91 1.57 25.26
C ASN A 48 20.63 2.90 24.94
N ARG A 49 20.91 3.17 23.66
CA ARG A 49 21.46 4.42 23.13
C ARG A 49 20.49 5.01 22.11
N PHE A 50 20.53 6.34 21.99
CA PHE A 50 19.79 7.04 20.95
C PHE A 50 20.69 7.21 19.72
N ASP A 51 20.39 6.50 18.64
CA ASP A 51 21.07 6.66 17.34
C ASP A 51 20.09 7.26 16.33
N PHE A 52 20.23 8.58 16.16
CA PHE A 52 19.40 9.32 15.23
C PHE A 52 19.61 8.88 13.78
N TYR A 53 20.86 8.64 13.36
CA TYR A 53 21.17 8.38 11.96
C TYR A 53 20.64 7.00 11.55
N ALA A 54 20.93 5.98 12.35
CA ALA A 54 20.52 4.61 12.05
C ALA A 54 18.99 4.43 12.17
N GLY A 55 18.35 5.12 13.13
CA GLY A 55 16.90 5.13 13.27
C GLY A 55 16.18 5.88 12.16
N PHE A 56 16.70 7.05 11.76
CA PHE A 56 16.16 7.81 10.64
C PHE A 56 16.25 7.04 9.33
N TYR A 57 17.37 6.35 9.06
CA TYR A 57 17.52 5.52 7.87
C TYR A 57 16.50 4.38 7.82
N ARG A 58 16.24 3.72 8.97
CA ARG A 58 15.21 2.67 9.10
C ARG A 58 13.80 3.23 8.89
N ALA A 59 13.47 4.34 9.54
CA ALA A 59 12.21 5.03 9.36
C ALA A 59 12.01 5.41 7.88
N PHE A 60 13.04 5.95 7.23
CA PHE A 60 12.99 6.29 5.81
C PHE A 60 12.76 5.06 4.92
N PHE A 61 13.44 3.95 5.20
CA PHE A 61 13.27 2.70 4.45
C PHE A 61 11.83 2.16 4.52
N TYR A 62 11.27 2.00 5.73
CA TYR A 62 9.90 1.50 5.89
C TYR A 62 8.82 2.54 5.55
N GLY A 63 9.13 3.82 5.69
CA GLY A 63 8.31 4.91 5.16
C GLY A 63 8.23 4.86 3.64
N GLY A 64 9.36 4.55 2.98
CA GLY A 64 9.43 4.25 1.56
C GLY A 64 8.54 3.07 1.16
N ALA A 65 8.51 2.00 1.96
CA ALA A 65 7.60 0.86 1.75
C ALA A 65 6.13 1.30 1.82
N ALA A 66 5.77 2.06 2.85
CA ALA A 66 4.41 2.54 3.03
C ALA A 66 3.96 3.45 1.87
N LEU A 67 4.81 4.41 1.49
CA LEU A 67 4.57 5.29 0.34
C LEU A 67 4.48 4.51 -0.97
N THR A 68 5.36 3.53 -1.18
CA THR A 68 5.34 2.68 -2.38
C THR A 68 4.01 1.93 -2.48
N GLY A 69 3.57 1.32 -1.40
CA GLY A 69 2.28 0.63 -1.35
C GLY A 69 1.10 1.57 -1.61
N ILE A 70 1.06 2.72 -0.94
CA ILE A 70 -0.03 3.70 -1.07
C ILE A 70 -0.10 4.25 -2.50
N VAL A 71 1.03 4.68 -3.08
CA VAL A 71 1.10 5.22 -4.45
C VAL A 71 0.75 4.16 -5.48
N SER A 72 1.22 2.93 -5.28
CA SER A 72 0.89 1.79 -6.13
C SER A 72 -0.61 1.53 -6.17
N GLY A 73 -1.25 1.39 -5.00
CA GLY A 73 -2.67 1.03 -4.91
C GLY A 73 -3.64 2.19 -5.17
N SER A 74 -3.17 3.43 -5.19
CA SER A 74 -3.95 4.60 -5.59
C SER A 74 -3.65 4.98 -7.05
N VAL A 75 -2.58 5.75 -7.27
CA VAL A 75 -2.30 6.43 -8.55
C VAL A 75 -2.00 5.42 -9.65
N ILE A 76 -1.05 4.52 -9.43
CA ILE A 76 -0.61 3.55 -10.46
C ILE A 76 -1.77 2.60 -10.79
N PHE A 77 -2.47 2.12 -9.76
CA PHE A 77 -3.64 1.27 -9.90
C PHE A 77 -4.74 1.95 -10.73
N SER A 78 -5.02 3.23 -10.49
CA SER A 78 -6.06 4.00 -11.22
C SER A 78 -5.73 4.15 -12.70
N MET A 79 -4.45 4.33 -13.03
CA MET A 79 -3.97 4.45 -14.40
C MET A 79 -3.99 3.10 -15.14
N LEU A 80 -3.63 2.02 -14.45
CA LEU A 80 -3.53 0.69 -15.05
C LEU A 80 -4.83 -0.13 -14.95
N LEU A 81 -5.85 0.36 -14.24
CA LEU A 81 -7.12 -0.33 -14.05
C LEU A 81 -7.74 -0.93 -15.33
N PRO A 82 -7.79 -0.25 -16.50
CA PRO A 82 -8.36 -0.85 -17.71
C PRO A 82 -7.58 -2.07 -18.23
N TYR A 83 -6.33 -2.24 -17.82
CA TYR A 83 -5.44 -3.30 -18.30
C TYR A 83 -5.21 -4.43 -17.27
N LEU A 84 -5.57 -4.24 -15.99
CA LEU A 84 -5.36 -5.29 -14.99
C LEU A 84 -6.43 -6.40 -15.08
N PRO A 85 -6.04 -7.66 -15.29
CA PRO A 85 -6.97 -8.80 -15.34
C PRO A 85 -7.41 -9.24 -13.94
N GLY A 86 -8.67 -9.63 -13.77
CA GLY A 86 -9.19 -10.20 -12.53
C GLY A 86 -10.46 -9.52 -11.99
N ARG A 87 -11.09 -10.17 -11.00
CA ARG A 87 -12.36 -9.71 -10.42
C ARG A 87 -12.20 -8.84 -9.17
N TYR A 88 -11.22 -9.15 -8.33
CA TYR A 88 -10.97 -8.45 -7.07
C TYR A 88 -9.89 -7.38 -7.23
N PHE A 89 -10.22 -6.18 -6.75
CA PHE A 89 -9.36 -5.00 -6.71
C PHE A 89 -8.23 -5.17 -5.71
N SER A 90 -8.53 -5.77 -4.55
CA SER A 90 -7.55 -6.10 -3.51
C SER A 90 -6.39 -6.95 -4.04
N VAL A 91 -6.69 -8.00 -4.81
CA VAL A 91 -5.68 -8.93 -5.36
C VAL A 91 -4.81 -8.24 -6.39
N LYS A 92 -5.42 -7.50 -7.31
CA LYS A 92 -4.72 -6.71 -8.32
C LYS A 92 -3.83 -5.64 -7.69
N GLY A 93 -4.37 -4.90 -6.73
CA GLY A 93 -3.65 -3.89 -5.98
C GLY A 93 -2.48 -4.49 -5.21
N GLY A 94 -2.68 -5.64 -4.54
CA GLY A 94 -1.61 -6.34 -3.83
C GLY A 94 -0.49 -6.80 -4.76
N LEU A 95 -0.82 -7.37 -5.92
CA LEU A 95 0.16 -7.76 -6.94
C LEU A 95 0.93 -6.55 -7.47
N LEU A 96 0.23 -5.45 -7.76
CA LEU A 96 0.88 -4.22 -8.22
C LEU A 96 1.81 -3.65 -7.14
N GLY A 97 1.39 -3.68 -5.87
CA GLY A 97 2.21 -3.28 -4.73
C GLY A 97 3.45 -4.15 -4.57
N PHE A 98 3.31 -5.46 -4.77
CA PHE A 98 4.42 -6.40 -4.73
C PHE A 98 5.44 -6.14 -5.85
N VAL A 99 4.97 -5.94 -7.09
CA VAL A 99 5.83 -5.69 -8.25
C VAL A 99 6.55 -4.34 -8.12
N THR A 100 5.82 -3.29 -7.75
CA THR A 100 6.40 -1.95 -7.56
C THR A 100 7.41 -1.94 -6.41
N ALA A 101 7.11 -2.62 -5.30
CA ALA A 101 8.05 -2.78 -4.19
C ALA A 101 9.30 -3.56 -4.59
N GLY A 102 9.16 -4.65 -5.37
CA GLY A 102 10.28 -5.39 -5.91
C GLY A 102 11.18 -4.52 -6.80
N ALA A 103 10.59 -3.68 -7.65
CA ALA A 103 11.33 -2.74 -8.49
C ALA A 103 12.09 -1.69 -7.65
N VAL A 104 11.46 -1.15 -6.60
CA VAL A 104 12.10 -0.20 -5.67
C VAL A 104 13.27 -0.86 -4.93
N LEU A 105 13.07 -2.07 -4.41
CA LEU A 105 14.11 -2.81 -3.69
C LEU A 105 15.28 -3.19 -4.60
N PHE A 106 15.00 -3.56 -5.85
CA PHE A 106 16.03 -3.83 -6.85
C PHE A 106 16.84 -2.57 -7.17
N ALA A 107 16.17 -1.44 -7.41
CA ALA A 107 16.83 -0.16 -7.69
C ALA A 107 17.66 0.35 -6.50
N ALA A 108 17.25 0.02 -5.27
CA ALA A 108 17.97 0.38 -4.05
C ALA A 108 19.10 -0.59 -3.67
N ASP A 109 19.37 -1.62 -4.48
CA ASP A 109 20.29 -2.71 -4.19
C ASP A 109 20.07 -3.31 -2.78
N ALA A 110 18.80 -3.54 -2.42
CA ALA A 110 18.43 -3.95 -1.07
C ALA A 110 19.06 -5.30 -0.63
N ALA A 111 19.54 -6.11 -1.57
CA ALA A 111 20.21 -7.37 -1.29
C ALA A 111 21.57 -7.19 -0.61
N SER A 112 22.25 -6.06 -0.82
CA SER A 112 23.52 -5.73 -0.16
C SER A 112 23.33 -5.17 1.26
N MET A 113 22.09 -4.88 1.67
CA MET A 113 21.80 -4.29 2.98
C MET A 113 21.98 -5.29 4.14
N PRO A 114 22.40 -4.79 5.32
CA PRO A 114 22.34 -5.57 6.55
C PRO A 114 20.90 -6.00 6.87
N SER A 115 20.74 -7.25 7.30
CA SER A 115 19.45 -7.85 7.63
C SER A 115 18.46 -7.92 6.46
N HIS A 116 18.96 -7.97 5.21
CA HIS A 116 18.12 -8.03 4.00
C HIS A 116 17.08 -9.17 4.04
N MET A 117 17.41 -10.31 4.66
CA MET A 117 16.49 -11.45 4.80
C MET A 117 15.22 -11.12 5.59
N ILE A 118 15.23 -10.06 6.41
CA ILE A 118 14.07 -9.58 7.17
C ILE A 118 13.48 -8.33 6.52
N LYS A 119 14.34 -7.38 6.12
CA LYS A 119 13.94 -6.10 5.51
C LYS A 119 13.20 -6.27 4.19
N ILE A 120 13.68 -7.12 3.30
CA ILE A 120 13.09 -7.32 1.97
C ILE A 120 11.66 -7.89 2.10
N PRO A 121 11.42 -9.01 2.82
CA PRO A 121 10.06 -9.51 3.01
C PRO A 121 9.15 -8.53 3.75
N ALA A 122 9.66 -7.82 4.77
CA ALA A 122 8.89 -6.80 5.48
C ALA A 122 8.44 -5.66 4.55
N PHE A 123 9.35 -5.13 3.73
CA PHE A 123 9.07 -4.07 2.77
C PHE A 123 8.05 -4.54 1.71
N LEU A 124 8.23 -5.73 1.15
CA LEU A 124 7.33 -6.31 0.15
C LEU A 124 5.92 -6.51 0.72
N LEU A 125 5.80 -7.13 1.88
CA LEU A 125 4.51 -7.41 2.52
C LEU A 125 3.79 -6.13 2.92
N LEU A 126 4.51 -5.16 3.50
CA LEU A 126 3.91 -3.88 3.89
C LEU A 126 3.37 -3.13 2.66
N SER A 127 4.19 -3.05 1.60
CA SER A 127 3.81 -2.39 0.34
C SER A 127 2.63 -3.09 -0.33
N ALA A 128 2.65 -4.43 -0.40
CA ALA A 128 1.58 -5.22 -0.99
C ALA A 128 0.27 -5.09 -0.20
N SER A 129 0.31 -5.14 1.14
CA SER A 129 -0.88 -4.97 1.99
C SER A 129 -1.48 -3.57 1.87
N LEU A 130 -0.66 -2.51 1.90
CA LEU A 130 -1.15 -1.14 1.75
C LEU A 130 -1.69 -0.87 0.34
N SER A 131 -1.05 -1.42 -0.68
CA SER A 131 -1.52 -1.33 -2.07
C SER A 131 -2.83 -2.09 -2.27
N ALA A 132 -2.97 -3.28 -1.69
CA ALA A 132 -4.23 -4.04 -1.72
C ALA A 132 -5.36 -3.29 -0.99
N PHE A 133 -5.06 -2.70 0.17
CA PHE A 133 -6.04 -1.94 0.94
C PHE A 133 -6.49 -0.67 0.22
N THR A 134 -5.55 0.12 -0.32
CA THR A 134 -5.86 1.36 -1.05
C THR A 134 -6.58 1.08 -2.36
N ALA A 135 -6.19 0.05 -3.11
CA ALA A 135 -6.90 -0.37 -4.31
C ALA A 135 -8.33 -0.85 -4.04
N MET A 136 -8.56 -1.55 -2.93
CA MET A 136 -9.90 -1.98 -2.51
C MET A 136 -10.80 -0.79 -2.14
N ASN A 137 -10.21 0.30 -1.66
CA ASN A 137 -10.92 1.54 -1.33
C ASN A 137 -11.08 2.47 -2.55
N PHE A 138 -10.63 2.07 -3.75
CA PHE A 138 -10.73 2.91 -4.93
C PHE A 138 -12.20 3.09 -5.37
N THR A 139 -12.78 4.22 -4.96
CA THR A 139 -14.20 4.56 -5.12
C THR A 139 -14.53 5.27 -6.43
N GLY A 140 -13.51 5.65 -7.22
CA GLY A 140 -13.64 6.68 -8.25
C GLY A 140 -14.11 6.25 -9.64
N CYS A 141 -13.97 4.99 -10.07
CA CYS A 141 -14.21 4.63 -11.49
C CYS A 141 -14.70 3.20 -11.75
N THR A 142 -15.24 2.51 -10.74
CA THR A 142 -15.47 1.06 -10.83
C THR A 142 -16.96 0.77 -10.97
N THR A 143 -17.31 -0.04 -11.97
CA THR A 143 -18.66 -0.57 -12.15
C THR A 143 -18.89 -1.71 -11.15
N PHE A 144 -18.85 -1.44 -9.84
CA PHE A 144 -19.48 -2.37 -8.91
C PHE A 144 -20.99 -2.26 -9.14
N THR A 145 -21.51 -3.16 -9.97
CA THR A 145 -22.93 -3.25 -10.26
C THR A 145 -23.76 -3.70 -9.06
N SER A 146 -23.13 -4.11 -7.94
CA SER A 146 -23.84 -4.39 -6.69
C SER A 146 -23.01 -4.19 -5.41
N ILE A 147 -23.65 -3.61 -4.38
CA ILE A 147 -23.14 -3.49 -3.01
C ILE A 147 -22.77 -4.86 -2.42
N SER A 148 -23.46 -5.93 -2.84
CA SER A 148 -23.18 -7.30 -2.41
C SER A 148 -21.83 -7.82 -2.93
N GLY A 149 -21.41 -7.40 -4.12
CA GLY A 149 -20.09 -7.73 -4.66
C GLY A 149 -18.95 -7.14 -3.82
N VAL A 150 -19.06 -5.86 -3.47
CA VAL A 150 -18.07 -5.16 -2.62
C VAL A 150 -17.99 -5.79 -1.23
N LYS A 151 -19.13 -6.06 -0.58
CA LYS A 151 -19.14 -6.71 0.74
C LYS A 151 -18.45 -8.08 0.72
N LYS A 152 -18.64 -8.85 -0.36
CA LYS A 152 -17.99 -10.15 -0.53
C LYS A 152 -16.47 -9.98 -0.65
N GLU A 153 -16.02 -9.04 -1.48
CA GLU A 153 -14.59 -8.78 -1.65
C GLU A 153 -13.92 -8.34 -0.35
N ILE A 154 -14.53 -7.41 0.40
CA ILE A 154 -14.01 -6.97 1.69
C ILE A 154 -13.92 -8.16 2.66
N LYS A 155 -14.99 -8.95 2.78
CA LYS A 155 -15.04 -10.10 3.70
C LYS A 155 -13.96 -11.14 3.38
N GLU A 156 -13.71 -11.40 2.10
CA GLU A 156 -12.72 -12.38 1.67
C GLU A 156 -11.30 -11.84 1.73
N SER A 157 -11.06 -10.58 1.34
CA SER A 157 -9.71 -10.04 1.17
C SER A 157 -9.12 -9.42 2.43
N LEU A 158 -9.95 -8.76 3.24
CA LEU A 158 -9.48 -8.00 4.40
C LEU A 158 -8.69 -8.84 5.41
N PRO A 159 -9.07 -10.09 5.75
CA PRO A 159 -8.27 -10.92 6.66
C PRO A 159 -6.85 -11.17 6.14
N PHE A 160 -6.68 -11.39 4.84
CA PHE A 160 -5.36 -11.62 4.23
C PHE A 160 -4.52 -10.34 4.20
N ILE A 161 -5.15 -9.19 3.92
CA ILE A 161 -4.47 -7.89 3.94
C ILE A 161 -3.93 -7.59 5.34
N ILE A 162 -4.78 -7.78 6.37
CA ILE A 162 -4.40 -7.59 7.78
C ILE A 162 -3.31 -8.58 8.18
N ALA A 163 -3.45 -9.86 7.81
CA ALA A 163 -2.42 -10.87 8.10
C ALA A 163 -1.07 -10.50 7.47
N GLY A 164 -1.05 -10.09 6.20
CA GLY A 164 0.18 -9.64 5.53
C GLY A 164 0.81 -8.42 6.20
N GLY A 165 -0.01 -7.44 6.59
CA GLY A 165 0.46 -6.25 7.32
C GLY A 165 0.98 -6.57 8.72
N ALA A 166 0.32 -7.50 9.43
CA ALA A 166 0.76 -7.97 10.73
C ALA A 166 2.08 -8.74 10.66
N VAL A 167 2.26 -9.60 9.65
CA VAL A 167 3.54 -10.28 9.41
C VAL A 167 4.64 -9.27 9.07
N ALA A 168 4.35 -8.25 8.25
CA ALA A 168 5.30 -7.19 7.97
C ALA A 168 5.73 -6.45 9.25
N ALA A 169 4.77 -6.06 10.09
CA ALA A 169 5.04 -5.41 11.37
C ALA A 169 5.86 -6.31 12.31
N ALA A 170 5.55 -7.60 12.37
CA ALA A 170 6.31 -8.57 13.17
C ALA A 170 7.76 -8.70 12.70
N LEU A 171 7.99 -8.71 11.38
CA LEU A 171 9.35 -8.71 10.82
C LEU A 171 10.10 -7.42 11.15
N MET A 172 9.45 -6.26 11.05
CA MET A 172 10.03 -4.97 11.44
C MET A 172 10.44 -4.95 12.92
N ILE A 173 9.58 -5.45 13.79
CA ILE A 173 9.87 -5.56 15.23
C ILE A 173 11.02 -6.56 15.48
N THR A 174 11.03 -7.67 14.76
CA THR A 174 12.10 -8.67 14.86
C THR A 174 13.45 -8.09 14.46
N GLU A 175 13.49 -7.28 13.40
CA GLU A 175 14.70 -6.55 12.99
C GLU A 175 15.19 -5.61 14.10
N ILE A 176 14.27 -4.91 14.76
CA ILE A 176 14.61 -4.06 15.91
C ILE A 176 15.18 -4.91 17.04
N ILE A 177 14.49 -5.97 17.47
CA ILE A 177 14.91 -6.82 18.59
C ILE A 177 16.28 -7.46 18.35
N MET A 178 16.55 -7.96 17.15
CA MET A 178 17.85 -8.59 16.83
C MET A 178 19.04 -7.63 16.97
N ARG A 179 18.81 -6.32 16.99
CA ARG A 179 19.87 -5.30 17.20
C ARG A 179 20.09 -4.98 18.68
N TRP A 180 19.18 -5.38 19.55
CA TRP A 180 19.32 -5.21 21.00
C TRP A 180 20.11 -6.36 21.63
N LEU A 181 20.17 -7.51 20.96
CA LEU A 181 20.95 -8.69 21.34
C LEU A 181 22.38 -8.59 20.80
#